data_AF-A0A1Y4UPT4-F1
#
_entry.id   AF-A0A1Y4UPT4-F1
#
_cell.length_a   1.000
_cell.length_b   1.000
_cell.length_c   1.000
_cell.angle_alpha   90.00
_cell.angle_beta   90.00
_cell.angle_gamma   90.00
#
_symmetry.space_group_name_H-M   'P 1'
#
loop_
_entity.id
_entity.type
_entity.pdbx_description
1 polymer ?
#
loop_
_entity_poly.entity_id
_entity_poly.type
_entity_poly.pdbx_seq_one_letter_code
_entity_poly.pdbx_strand_id
1 'polypeptide(L)'
;MKKTVTFERLNDILLSIRNFIWDYPYKTLQNVIFIDENSFYSYMENEKINNKTIKELMEEIEDCIPFSLTDKSHEIFMSALYSKSEREAEIFCEEFKRECKVNFIKELRLLKSDIQFKNLVELCQKIREENSNFDFILERI
;
A
#
# COMPACT_ATOMS: atom_id res chain seq x y z
N MET A 1 -14.91 -1.70 15.77
CA MET A 1 -14.71 -2.95 15.02
C MET A 1 -14.01 -2.62 13.71
N LYS A 2 -12.71 -2.90 13.59
CA LYS A 2 -12.04 -2.89 12.28
C LYS A 2 -12.71 -3.97 11.43
N LYS A 3 -13.21 -3.60 10.26
CA LYS A 3 -13.92 -4.53 9.37
C LYS A 3 -12.84 -5.34 8.66
N THR A 4 -12.62 -6.59 9.08
CA THR A 4 -11.63 -7.47 8.45
C THR A 4 -12.00 -7.67 6.98
N VAL A 5 -11.08 -7.36 6.06
CA VAL A 5 -11.31 -7.54 4.63
C VAL A 5 -11.40 -9.04 4.32
N THR A 6 -12.30 -9.48 3.44
CA THR A 6 -12.35 -10.89 3.04
C THR A 6 -11.24 -11.20 2.03
N PHE A 7 -10.94 -12.49 1.80
CA PHE A 7 -9.97 -12.86 0.78
C PHE A 7 -10.42 -12.44 -0.62
N GLU A 8 -11.71 -12.61 -0.93
CA GLU A 8 -12.28 -12.23 -2.22
C GLU A 8 -12.09 -10.73 -2.44
N ARG A 9 -12.41 -9.91 -1.43
CA ARG A 9 -12.25 -8.47 -1.52
C ARG A 9 -10.78 -8.05 -1.62
N LEU A 10 -9.88 -8.68 -0.88
CA LEU A 10 -8.44 -8.43 -0.99
C LEU A 10 -7.94 -8.73 -2.41
N ASN A 11 -8.28 -9.90 -2.94
CA ASN A 11 -7.87 -10.32 -4.28
C ASN A 11 -8.44 -9.39 -5.37
N ASP A 12 -9.72 -9.01 -5.25
CA ASP A 12 -10.37 -8.08 -6.18
C ASP A 12 -9.68 -6.71 -6.19
N ILE A 13 -9.31 -6.19 -5.01
CA ILE A 13 -8.58 -4.92 -4.88
C ILE A 13 -7.21 -5.03 -5.54
N LEU A 14 -6.43 -6.06 -5.19
CA LEU A 14 -5.08 -6.26 -5.74
C LEU A 14 -5.11 -6.43 -7.26
N LEU A 15 -6.07 -7.18 -7.78
CA LEU A 15 -6.24 -7.39 -9.22
C LEU A 15 -6.63 -6.09 -9.93
N SER A 16 -7.53 -5.31 -9.34
CA SER A 16 -7.96 -4.02 -9.88
C SER A 16 -6.80 -3.04 -9.97
N ILE A 17 -6.00 -2.91 -8.90
CA ILE A 17 -4.83 -2.04 -8.86
C ILE A 17 -3.78 -2.53 -9.87
N ARG A 18 -3.49 -3.83 -9.93
CA ARG A 18 -2.55 -4.41 -10.89
C ARG A 18 -2.95 -4.07 -12.33
N ASN A 19 -4.18 -4.39 -12.72
CA ASN A 19 -4.67 -4.16 -14.07
C ASN A 19 -4.63 -2.67 -14.41
N PHE A 20 -5.02 -1.81 -13.47
CA PHE A 20 -4.93 -0.37 -13.66
C PHE A 20 -3.49 0.12 -13.92
N ILE A 21 -2.52 -0.35 -13.13
CA ILE A 21 -1.11 0.04 -13.29
C ILE A 21 -0.56 -0.46 -14.63
N TRP A 22 -0.91 -1.68 -15.04
CA TRP A 22 -0.38 -2.31 -16.25
C TRP A 22 -1.02 -1.75 -17.52
N ASP A 23 -2.32 -1.46 -17.48
CA ASP A 23 -3.08 -0.90 -18.60
C ASP A 23 -3.09 0.64 -18.57
N TYR A 24 -2.35 1.26 -17.63
CA TYR A 24 -2.38 2.70 -17.44
C TYR A 24 -2.03 3.40 -18.76
N PRO A 25 -2.94 4.21 -19.32
CA PRO A 25 -2.74 4.77 -20.64
C PRO A 25 -1.79 5.97 -20.54
N TYR A 26 -0.49 5.74 -20.35
CA TYR A 26 0.53 6.79 -20.24
C TYR A 26 0.49 7.83 -21.37
N LYS A 27 -0.10 7.47 -22.52
CA LYS A 27 -0.34 8.36 -23.67
C LYS A 27 -1.34 9.49 -23.39
N THR A 28 -2.20 9.40 -22.37
CA THR A 28 -3.18 10.44 -22.03
C THR A 28 -2.61 11.55 -21.17
N LEU A 29 -1.44 11.34 -20.55
CA LEU A 29 -0.71 12.35 -19.79
C LEU A 29 0.00 13.35 -20.72
N GLN A 30 -0.78 14.14 -21.46
CA GLN A 30 -0.22 15.23 -22.25
C GLN A 30 0.20 16.37 -21.31
N ASN A 31 1.48 16.76 -21.37
CA ASN A 31 2.07 17.88 -20.63
C ASN A 31 2.29 17.67 -19.11
N VAL A 32 2.38 16.42 -18.64
CA VAL A 32 2.78 16.12 -17.26
C VAL A 32 4.22 15.61 -17.25
N ILE A 33 5.09 16.27 -16.48
CA ILE A 33 6.46 15.81 -16.21
C ILE A 33 6.54 15.46 -14.73
N PHE A 34 6.86 14.21 -14.44
CA PHE A 34 7.16 13.78 -13.08
C PHE A 34 8.64 14.04 -12.80
N ILE A 35 8.91 14.75 -11.71
CA ILE A 35 10.27 15.15 -11.34
C ILE A 35 11.07 13.95 -10.81
N ASP A 36 10.38 12.98 -10.20
CA ASP A 36 10.94 11.72 -9.73
C ASP A 36 9.87 10.60 -9.73
N GLU A 37 10.30 9.37 -9.41
CA GLU A 37 9.40 8.22 -9.29
C GLU A 37 8.36 8.40 -8.19
N ASN A 38 8.70 9.08 -7.09
CA ASN A 38 7.79 9.30 -5.96
C ASN A 38 6.63 10.21 -6.35
N SER A 39 6.88 11.22 -7.17
CA SER A 39 5.89 12.14 -7.73
C SER A 39 4.94 11.39 -8.66
N PHE A 40 5.47 10.46 -9.46
CA PHE A 40 4.65 9.58 -10.30
C PHE A 40 3.73 8.68 -9.47
N TYR A 41 4.27 7.97 -8.47
CA TYR A 41 3.45 7.07 -7.66
C TYR A 41 2.45 7.83 -6.77
N SER A 42 2.83 9.02 -6.26
CA SER A 42 1.90 9.91 -5.55
C SER A 42 0.75 10.39 -6.44
N TYR A 43 1.01 10.62 -7.73
CA TYR A 43 -0.03 10.91 -8.69
C TYR A 43 -0.95 9.69 -8.89
N MET A 44 -0.36 8.50 -9.11
CA MET A 44 -1.11 7.24 -9.27
C MET A 44 -2.02 6.93 -8.08
N GLU A 45 -1.60 7.20 -6.85
CA GLU A 45 -2.44 7.01 -5.65
C GLU A 45 -3.78 7.76 -5.72
N ASN A 46 -3.84 8.89 -6.42
CA ASN A 46 -5.04 9.72 -6.55
C ASN A 46 -5.90 9.36 -7.77
N GLU A 47 -5.40 8.47 -8.64
CA GLU A 47 -6.18 8.00 -9.78
C GLU A 47 -7.32 7.09 -9.34
N LYS A 48 -8.43 7.13 -10.08
CA LYS A 48 -9.66 6.42 -9.74
C LYS A 48 -9.79 5.10 -10.49
N ILE A 49 -10.13 4.06 -9.75
CA ILE A 49 -10.65 2.80 -10.26
C ILE A 49 -12.12 2.74 -9.87
N ASN A 50 -13.00 2.90 -10.86
CA ASN A 50 -14.43 3.13 -10.64
C ASN A 50 -14.68 4.39 -9.77
N ASN A 51 -15.15 4.21 -8.53
CA ASN A 51 -15.53 5.29 -7.61
C ASN A 51 -14.54 5.51 -6.46
N LYS A 52 -13.46 4.73 -6.39
CA LYS A 52 -12.45 4.85 -5.34
C LYS A 52 -11.09 5.15 -5.96
N THR A 53 -10.32 5.97 -5.26
CA THR A 53 -8.91 6.19 -5.57
C THR A 53 -8.09 4.95 -5.22
N ILE A 54 -6.94 4.78 -5.86
CA ILE A 54 -5.98 3.74 -5.48
C ILE A 54 -5.62 3.88 -4.00
N LYS A 55 -5.45 5.10 -3.50
CA LYS A 55 -5.21 5.37 -2.08
C LYS A 55 -6.30 4.78 -1.18
N GLU A 56 -7.58 5.07 -1.45
CA GLU A 56 -8.69 4.53 -0.66
C GLU A 56 -8.76 3.01 -0.73
N LEU A 57 -8.47 2.42 -1.88
CA LEU A 57 -8.40 0.96 -2.03
C LEU A 57 -7.23 0.35 -1.24
N MET A 58 -6.08 1.02 -1.22
CA MET A 58 -4.91 0.60 -0.44
C MET A 58 -5.15 0.73 1.07
N GLU A 59 -5.87 1.76 1.50
CA GLU A 59 -6.30 1.92 2.91
C GLU A 59 -7.23 0.79 3.36
N GLU A 60 -8.09 0.26 2.48
CA GLU A 60 -8.94 -0.91 2.78
C GLU A 60 -8.13 -2.18 3.09
N ILE A 61 -6.93 -2.30 2.52
CA ILE A 61 -6.07 -3.49 2.63
C ILE A 61 -4.75 -3.20 3.34
N GLU A 62 -4.63 -2.07 4.04
CA GLU A 62 -3.38 -1.61 4.67
C GLU A 62 -2.78 -2.68 5.60
N ASP A 63 -3.63 -3.32 6.40
CA ASP A 63 -3.23 -4.39 7.33
C ASP A 63 -2.92 -5.73 6.62
N CYS A 64 -2.99 -5.80 5.28
CA CYS A 64 -2.70 -7.01 4.50
C CYS A 64 -1.43 -6.85 3.63
N ILE A 65 -0.84 -5.65 3.58
CA ILE A 65 0.24 -5.34 2.66
C ILE A 65 1.60 -5.71 3.26
N PRO A 66 2.46 -6.45 2.53
CA PRO A 66 3.85 -6.62 2.94
C PRO A 66 4.60 -5.29 2.83
N PHE A 67 5.25 -4.89 3.92
CA PHE A 67 6.08 -3.69 3.95
C PHE A 67 7.51 -4.01 3.51
N SER A 68 8.03 -3.23 2.58
CA SER A 68 9.46 -3.19 2.26
C SER A 68 10.13 -2.06 3.03
N LEU A 69 11.09 -2.42 3.89
CA LEU A 69 11.93 -1.45 4.58
C LEU A 69 13.00 -0.92 3.61
N THR A 70 12.66 0.16 2.92
CA THR A 70 13.62 0.96 2.14
C THR A 70 14.38 1.91 3.05
N ASP A 71 15.54 2.42 2.59
CA ASP A 71 16.33 3.42 3.33
C ASP A 71 15.48 4.62 3.75
N LYS A 72 14.60 5.08 2.86
CA LYS A 72 13.66 6.18 3.13
C LYS A 72 12.63 5.82 4.20
N SER A 73 11.98 4.66 4.08
CA SER A 73 11.03 4.21 5.12
C SER A 73 11.71 4.01 6.48
N HIS A 74 12.97 3.56 6.49
CA HIS A 74 13.77 3.44 7.69
C HIS A 74 14.08 4.82 8.31
N GLU A 75 14.48 5.80 7.51
CA GLU A 75 14.72 7.18 7.98
C GLU A 75 13.46 7.80 8.60
N ILE A 76 12.30 7.63 7.97
CA ILE A 76 11.01 8.12 8.50
C ILE A 76 10.69 7.42 9.83
N PHE A 77 10.88 6.11 9.89
CA PHE A 77 10.68 5.35 11.13
C PHE A 77 11.60 5.83 12.26
N MET A 78 12.88 6.08 11.97
CA MET A 78 13.81 6.63 12.96
C MET A 78 13.41 8.04 13.38
N SER A 79 12.88 8.86 12.47
CA SER A 79 12.38 10.21 12.77
C SER A 79 11.17 10.16 13.73
N ALA A 80 10.28 9.18 13.57
CA ALA A 80 9.20 8.92 14.52
C ALA A 80 9.74 8.57 15.93
N LEU A 81 10.77 7.72 16.00
CA LEU A 81 11.39 7.34 17.28
C LEU A 81 12.07 8.49 18.01
N TYR A 82 12.69 9.42 17.27
CA TYR A 82 13.37 10.58 17.83
C TYR A 82 12.49 11.83 17.94
N SER A 83 11.20 11.70 17.68
CA SER A 83 10.23 12.79 17.78
C SER A 83 10.14 13.34 19.20
N LYS A 84 10.00 14.66 19.31
CA LYS A 84 9.95 15.36 20.61
C LYS A 84 8.53 15.55 21.13
N SER A 85 7.54 15.18 20.33
CA SER A 85 6.13 15.23 20.71
C SER A 85 5.36 14.09 20.06
N GLU A 86 4.26 13.71 20.71
CA GLU A 86 3.32 12.70 20.19
C GLU A 86 2.76 13.10 18.82
N ARG A 87 2.39 14.37 18.65
CA ARG A 87 1.92 14.91 17.37
C ARG A 87 2.95 14.77 16.25
N GLU A 88 4.23 15.00 16.56
CA GLU A 88 5.31 14.86 15.58
C GLU A 88 5.52 13.38 15.22
N ALA A 89 5.48 12.48 16.21
CA ALA A 89 5.54 11.04 15.98
C ALA A 89 4.36 10.55 15.11
N GLU A 90 3.15 11.05 15.34
CA GLU A 90 1.97 10.74 14.52
C GLU A 90 2.15 11.15 13.06
N ILE A 91 2.72 12.32 12.81
CA ILE A 91 3.01 12.79 11.43
C ILE A 91 3.97 11.82 10.73
N PHE A 92 5.07 11.43 11.38
CA PHE A 92 6.01 10.48 10.79
C PHE A 92 5.42 9.08 10.61
N CYS A 93 4.55 8.62 11.51
CA CYS A 93 3.83 7.36 11.33
C CYS A 93 2.94 7.38 10.07
N GLU A 94 2.22 8.48 9.82
CA GLU A 94 1.41 8.63 8.61
C GLU A 94 2.28 8.74 7.34
N GLU A 95 3.41 9.43 7.41
CA GLU A 95 4.39 9.46 6.31
C GLU A 95 4.97 8.07 6.03
N PHE A 96 5.28 7.30 7.06
CA PHE A 96 5.80 5.94 6.94
C PHE A 96 4.80 5.02 6.24
N LYS A 97 3.53 5.05 6.67
CA LYS A 97 2.45 4.28 6.04
C LYS A 97 2.28 4.65 4.57
N ARG A 98 2.32 5.96 4.25
CA ARG A 98 2.25 6.44 2.87
C ARG A 98 3.41 5.90 2.05
N GLU A 99 4.64 6.00 2.56
CA GLU A 99 5.83 5.49 1.88
C GLU A 99 5.75 3.99 1.63
N CYS A 100 5.23 3.21 2.60
CA CYS A 100 4.98 1.78 2.43
C CYS A 100 3.99 1.49 1.30
N LYS A 101 2.90 2.25 1.20
CA LYS A 101 1.89 2.11 0.13
C LYS A 101 2.47 2.44 -1.24
N VAL A 102 3.26 3.52 -1.35
CA VAL A 102 4.00 3.89 -2.57
C VAL A 102 4.94 2.76 -3.00
N ASN A 103 5.73 2.23 -2.06
CA ASN A 103 6.66 1.15 -2.35
C ASN A 103 5.93 -0.13 -2.80
N PHE A 104 4.79 -0.45 -2.20
CA PHE A 104 3.99 -1.59 -2.65
C PHE A 104 3.46 -1.42 -4.08
N ILE A 105 2.98 -0.23 -4.45
CA ILE A 105 2.54 0.07 -5.82
C ILE A 105 3.72 -0.08 -6.80
N LYS A 106 4.91 0.37 -6.41
CA LYS A 106 6.14 0.18 -7.19
C LYS A 106 6.45 -1.31 -7.40
N GLU A 107 6.39 -2.12 -6.34
CA GLU A 107 6.60 -3.57 -6.45
C GLU A 107 5.56 -4.24 -7.36
N LEU A 108 4.28 -3.88 -7.23
CA LEU A 108 3.20 -4.37 -8.11
C LEU A 108 3.48 -4.11 -9.59
N ARG A 109 4.06 -2.95 -9.92
CA ARG A 109 4.45 -2.59 -11.29
C ARG A 109 5.63 -3.41 -11.80
N LEU A 110 6.52 -3.86 -10.93
CA LEU A 110 7.73 -4.62 -11.29
C LEU A 110 7.45 -6.11 -11.52
N LEU A 111 6.28 -6.61 -11.11
CA LEU A 111 5.86 -7.98 -11.41
C LEU A 111 5.77 -8.19 -12.93
N LYS A 112 6.34 -9.28 -13.43
CA LYS A 112 6.43 -9.59 -14.87
C LYS A 112 5.57 -10.76 -15.30
N SER A 113 4.91 -11.44 -14.36
CA SER A 113 4.14 -12.65 -14.63
C SER A 113 2.98 -12.81 -13.67
N ASP A 114 1.95 -13.55 -14.11
CA ASP A 114 0.82 -13.94 -13.25
C ASP A 114 1.26 -14.78 -12.05
N ILE A 115 2.34 -15.56 -12.18
CA ILE A 115 2.89 -16.37 -11.09
C ILE A 115 3.42 -15.47 -9.97
N GLN A 116 4.19 -14.43 -10.31
CA GLN A 116 4.70 -13.48 -9.32
C GLN A 116 3.56 -12.72 -8.63
N PHE A 117 2.53 -12.35 -9.39
CA PHE A 117 1.34 -11.73 -8.82
C PHE A 117 0.57 -12.67 -7.89
N LYS A 118 0.38 -13.94 -8.29
CA LYS A 118 -0.25 -14.96 -7.44
C LYS A 118 0.50 -15.13 -6.12
N ASN A 119 1.83 -15.20 -6.16
CA ASN A 119 2.66 -15.31 -4.95
C ASN A 119 2.49 -14.08 -4.04
N LEU A 120 2.37 -12.88 -4.61
CA LEU A 120 2.10 -11.67 -3.84
C LEU A 120 0.73 -11.72 -3.16
N VAL A 121 -0.31 -12.15 -3.88
CA VAL A 121 -1.66 -12.33 -3.32
C VAL A 121 -1.65 -13.33 -2.17
N GLU A 122 -0.93 -14.45 -2.31
CA GLU A 122 -0.75 -15.45 -1.25
C GLU A 122 0.01 -14.88 -0.04
N LEU A 123 0.99 -13.99 -0.24
CA LEU A 123 1.69 -13.31 0.85
C LEU A 123 0.74 -12.36 1.59
N CYS A 124 -0.03 -11.54 0.88
CA CYS A 124 -1.02 -10.65 1.50
C CYS A 124 -2.11 -11.44 2.26
N GLN A 125 -2.49 -12.60 1.73
CA GLN A 125 -3.42 -13.53 2.41
C GLN A 125 -2.86 -14.00 3.76
N LYS A 126 -1.60 -14.44 3.80
CA LYS A 126 -0.94 -14.89 5.03
C LYS A 126 -0.86 -13.77 6.07
N ILE A 127 -0.45 -12.57 5.65
CA ILE A 127 -0.40 -11.40 6.54
C ILE A 127 -1.78 -11.11 7.14
N ARG A 128 -2.85 -11.18 6.32
CA ARG A 128 -4.21 -10.99 6.82
C ARG A 128 -4.60 -12.01 7.88
N GLU A 129 -4.29 -13.29 7.64
CA GLU A 129 -4.58 -14.37 8.60
C GLU A 129 -3.83 -14.17 9.91
N GLU A 130 -2.54 -13.80 9.85
CA GLU A 130 -1.70 -13.53 11.02
C GLU A 130 -2.23 -12.33 11.82
N ASN A 131 -2.57 -11.23 11.16
CA ASN A 131 -3.11 -10.04 11.82
C ASN A 131 -4.49 -10.30 12.45
N SER A 132 -5.35 -11.06 11.76
CA SER A 132 -6.64 -11.46 12.32
C SER A 132 -6.49 -12.32 13.58
N ASN A 133 -5.49 -13.20 13.60
CA ASN A 133 -5.18 -14.01 14.79
C ASN A 133 -4.62 -13.16 15.94
N PHE A 134 -3.82 -12.13 15.63
CA PHE A 134 -3.25 -11.23 16.64
C PHE A 134 -4.34 -10.37 17.31
N ASP A 135 -5.25 -9.80 16.53
CA ASP A 135 -6.40 -9.03 17.04
C ASP A 135 -7.27 -9.89 17.97
N PHE A 136 -7.53 -11.16 17.59
CA PHE A 136 -8.27 -12.10 18.41
C PHE A 136 -7.59 -12.40 19.77
N ILE A 137 -6.26 -12.40 19.83
CA ILE A 137 -5.52 -12.60 21.08
C ILE A 137 -5.64 -11.37 21.98
N LEU A 138 -5.50 -10.16 21.42
CA LEU A 138 -5.59 -8.90 22.17
C LEU A 138 -6.99 -8.67 22.75
N GLU A 139 -8.06 -9.10 22.06
CA GLU A 139 -9.43 -9.01 22.59
C GLU A 139 -9.71 -9.92 23.80
N ARG A 140 -8.79 -10.84 24.14
CA ARG A 140 -8.94 -11.81 25.23
C ARG A 140 -8.06 -11.55 26.46
N ILE A 141 -7.22 -10.51 26.42
CA ILE A 141 -6.36 -10.05 27.52
C ILE A 141 -7.03 -8.86 28.21
#